data_AF-A0A450TMY0-F1
#
_entry.id   AF-A0A450TMY0-F1
#
_cell.length_a   1.000
_cell.length_b   1.000
_cell.length_c   1.000
_cell.angle_alpha   90.00
_cell.angle_beta   90.00
_cell.angle_gamma   90.00
#
_symmetry.space_group_name_H-M   'P 1'
#
loop_
_entity.id
_entity.type
_entity.pdbx_description
1 polymer ?
#
loop_
_entity_poly.entity_id
_entity_poly.type
_entity_poly.pdbx_seq_one_letter_code
_entity_poly.pdbx_strand_id
1 'polypeptide(L)' 'MIHTNGIESVWAVLKRGYNGVYHHMSVKHLSRYVDEFTFRLNQGNVKIHTMVKVASMAKGMFGKRLTYRTLIGEK' A
#
# COMPACT_ATOMS: atom_id res chain seq x y z
N MET A 1 8.18 -27.98 -11.01
CA MET A 1 7.71 -26.85 -11.83
C MET A 1 7.85 -25.58 -11.01
N ILE A 2 8.63 -24.61 -11.49
CA ILE A 2 8.89 -23.32 -10.82
C ILE A 2 8.05 -22.27 -11.56
N HIS A 3 7.33 -21.41 -10.84
CA HIS A 3 6.46 -20.39 -11.42
C HIS A 3 6.60 -19.05 -10.71
N THR A 4 6.36 -17.96 -11.45
CA THR A 4 6.48 -16.55 -11.00
C THR A 4 5.13 -15.87 -10.80
N ASN A 5 4.02 -16.61 -10.88
CA ASN A 5 2.65 -16.07 -10.82
C ASN A 5 2.39 -15.17 -9.60
N GLY A 6 3.03 -15.46 -8.46
CA GLY A 6 2.91 -14.64 -7.26
C GLY A 6 3.40 -13.21 -7.48
N ILE A 7 4.64 -13.05 -7.97
CA ILE A 7 5.23 -11.73 -8.18
C ILE A 7 4.53 -10.97 -9.33
N GLU A 8 4.13 -11.69 -10.38
CA GLU A 8 3.36 -11.10 -11.49
C GLU A 8 2.01 -10.54 -11.02
N SER A 9 1.31 -11.25 -10.14
CA SER A 9 0.05 -10.81 -9.54
C SER A 9 0.23 -9.52 -8.73
N VAL A 10 1.30 -9.41 -7.94
CA VAL A 10 1.65 -8.18 -7.19
C VAL A 10 1.76 -6.98 -8.13
N TRP A 11 2.53 -7.11 -9.22
CA TRP A 11 2.73 -6.03 -10.17
C TRP A 11 1.46 -5.69 -10.97
N ALA A 12 0.62 -6.69 -11.27
CA ALA A 12 -0.66 -6.46 -11.92
C ALA A 12 -1.59 -5.60 -11.05
N VAL A 13 -1.65 -5.85 -9.74
CA VAL A 13 -2.44 -5.06 -8.80
C VAL A 13 -1.88 -3.63 -8.65
N LEU A 14 -0.56 -3.47 -8.53
CA LEU A 14 0.07 -2.16 -8.43
C LEU A 14 -0.22 -1.28 -9.65
N LYS A 15 -0.09 -1.84 -10.87
CA LYS A 15 -0.38 -1.12 -12.13
C LYS A 15 -1.84 -0.68 -12.22
N ARG A 16 -2.79 -1.53 -11.82
CA ARG A 16 -4.21 -1.13 -11.75
C ARG A 16 -4.44 -0.01 -10.75
N GLY A 17 -3.75 -0.04 -9.62
CA GLY A 17 -3.75 1.03 -8.64
C GLY A 17 -3.27 2.36 -9.20
N TYR A 18 -2.15 2.35 -9.93
CA TYR A 18 -1.61 3.52 -10.59
C TYR A 18 -2.60 4.14 -11.59
N ASN A 19 -3.26 3.31 -12.40
CA ASN A 19 -4.19 3.81 -13.43
C ASN A 19 -5.57 4.22 -12.88
N GLY A 20 -6.05 3.59 -11.80
CA GLY A 20 -7.46 3.70 -11.39
C GLY A 20 -7.71 4.23 -9.98
N VAL A 21 -6.73 4.18 -9.08
CA VAL A 21 -6.90 4.59 -7.68
C VAL A 21 -6.26 5.95 -7.43
N TYR A 22 -5.06 6.19 -7.95
CA TYR A 22 -4.34 7.44 -7.72
C TYR A 22 -4.48 8.37 -8.93
N HIS A 23 -4.82 9.63 -8.68
CA HIS A 23 -4.84 10.66 -9.71
C HIS A 23 -3.43 11.00 -10.22
N HIS A 24 -2.44 11.00 -9.32
CA HIS A 24 -1.03 11.19 -9.65
C HIS A 24 -0.14 10.48 -8.64
N MET A 25 0.90 9.79 -9.12
CA MET A 25 1.90 9.11 -8.29
C MET A 25 3.26 9.77 -8.51
N SER A 26 3.79 10.44 -7.49
CA SER A 26 5.12 11.05 -7.57
C SER A 26 6.21 10.01 -7.29
N VAL A 27 7.28 10.04 -8.08
CA VAL A 27 8.48 9.21 -7.87
C VAL A 27 9.08 9.45 -6.47
N LYS A 28 8.99 10.68 -5.95
CA LYS A 28 9.48 11.07 -4.61
C LYS A 28 8.87 10.23 -3.49
N HIS A 29 7.63 9.76 -3.67
CA HIS A 29 6.89 9.02 -2.65
C HIS A 29 6.60 7.58 -3.07
N LEU A 30 7.27 7.08 -4.12
CA LEU A 30 7.01 5.76 -4.69
C LEU A 30 7.06 4.63 -3.65
N SER A 31 8.02 4.70 -2.72
CA SER A 31 8.13 3.74 -1.61
C SER A 31 6.87 3.67 -0.76
N ARG A 32 6.20 4.79 -0.48
CA ARG A 32 4.97 4.83 0.33
C ARG A 32 3.82 4.11 -0.36
N TYR A 33 3.71 4.23 -1.69
CA TYR A 33 2.70 3.51 -2.46
C TYR A 33 2.99 2.00 -2.43
N VAL A 34 4.24 1.60 -2.66
CA VAL A 34 4.63 0.18 -2.61
C VAL A 34 4.38 -0.43 -1.22
N ASP A 35 4.70 0.31 -0.15
CA ASP A 35 4.45 -0.12 1.24
C ASP A 35 2.94 -0.33 1.50
N GLU A 36 2.09 0.54 0.97
CA GLU A 36 0.63 0.41 1.09
C GLU A 36 0.11 -0.87 0.41
N PHE A 37 0.55 -1.16 -0.82
CA PHE A 37 0.16 -2.39 -1.53
C PHE A 37 0.67 -3.63 -0.80
N THR A 38 1.91 -3.60 -0.34
CA THR A 38 2.51 -4.68 0.45
C THR A 38 1.68 -4.94 1.71
N PHE A 39 1.33 -3.90 2.45
CA PHE A 39 0.47 -3.99 3.64
C PHE A 39 -0.90 -4.59 3.29
N ARG A 40 -1.57 -4.10 2.23
CA ARG A 40 -2.88 -4.60 1.81
C ARG A 40 -2.84 -6.07 1.41
N LEU A 41 -1.82 -6.51 0.69
CA LEU A 41 -1.72 -7.91 0.25
C LEU A 41 -1.42 -8.85 1.42
N ASN A 42 -0.56 -8.43 2.36
CA ASN A 42 -0.25 -9.21 3.55
C ASN A 42 -1.44 -9.29 4.52
N GLN A 43 -2.08 -8.16 4.81
CA GLN A 43 -3.24 -8.11 5.70
C GLN A 43 -4.53 -8.60 5.04
N GLY A 44 -4.64 -8.51 3.71
CA GLY A 44 -5.78 -8.95 2.91
C GLY A 44 -5.91 -10.47 2.78
N ASN A 45 -5.02 -11.23 3.41
CA ASN A 45 -5.10 -12.69 3.46
C ASN A 45 -6.47 -13.12 4.03
N VAL A 46 -7.21 -13.94 3.28
CA VAL A 46 -8.55 -14.44 3.64
C VAL A 46 -8.59 -15.22 4.94
N LYS A 47 -7.42 -15.65 5.44
CA LYS A 47 -7.24 -16.29 6.76
C LYS A 47 -7.44 -15.31 7.93
N ILE A 48 -7.33 -14.00 7.70
CA ILE A 48 -7.47 -12.98 8.74
C ILE A 48 -8.92 -12.47 8.74
N HIS A 49 -9.58 -12.62 9.90
CA HIS A 49 -10.95 -12.16 10.09
C HIS A 49 -11.10 -10.65 9.83
N THR A 50 -12.21 -10.24 9.22
CA THR A 50 -12.42 -8.87 8.70
C THR A 50 -12.16 -7.78 9.73
N MET A 51 -12.69 -7.91 10.94
CA MET A 51 -12.50 -6.90 11.98
C MET A 51 -11.05 -6.80 12.47
N VAL A 52 -10.29 -7.89 12.42
CA VAL A 52 -8.86 -7.88 12.78
C VAL A 52 -8.07 -7.10 11.73
N LYS A 53 -8.44 -7.21 10.44
CA LYS A 53 -7.84 -6.42 9.37
C LYS A 53 -8.10 -4.93 9.56
N VAL A 54 -9.35 -4.55 9.82
CA VAL A 54 -9.73 -3.15 10.08
C VAL A 54 -8.98 -2.59 11.29
N ALA A 55 -8.90 -3.36 12.38
CA ALA A 55 -8.14 -2.97 13.57
C ALA A 55 -6.64 -2.78 13.26
N SER A 56 -6.04 -3.66 12.45
CA SER A 56 -4.63 -3.54 12.07
C SER A 56 -4.34 -2.29 11.23
N MET A 57 -5.29 -1.91 10.35
CA MET A 57 -5.21 -0.67 9.56
C MET A 57 -5.29 0.55 10.47
N ALA A 58 -6.28 0.59 11.36
CA ALA A 58 -6.42 1.67 12.35
C ALA A 58 -5.16 1.80 13.22
N LYS A 59 -4.59 0.67 13.66
CA LYS A 59 -3.35 0.65 14.45
C LYS A 59 -2.18 1.28 13.70
N GLY A 60 -2.06 1.02 12.39
CA GLY A 60 -1.01 1.57 11.55
C GLY A 60 -1.11 3.09 11.31
N MET A 61 -2.27 3.70 11.56
CA MET A 61 -2.48 5.14 11.39
C MET A 61 -1.99 5.96 12.59
N PHE A 62 -1.96 5.38 13.80
CA PHE A 62 -1.56 6.11 15.00
C PHE A 62 -0.11 6.60 14.93
N GLY A 63 0.09 7.88 15.28
CA GLY A 63 1.41 8.52 15.26
C GLY A 63 1.98 8.81 13.86
N LYS A 64 1.24 8.54 12.78
CA LYS A 64 1.69 8.73 11.40
C LYS A 64 1.07 9.96 10.73
N ARG A 65 0.96 11.08 11.46
CA ARG A 65 0.45 12.35 10.92
C ARG A 65 1.36 12.86 9.80
N LEU A 66 0.80 13.06 8.61
CA LEU A 66 1.49 13.65 7.47
C LEU A 66 0.99 15.07 7.23
N THR A 67 1.88 16.06 7.34
CA THR A 67 1.54 17.46 7.01
C THR A 67 1.94 17.77 5.57
N TYR A 68 1.31 18.78 4.96
CA TYR A 68 1.66 19.21 3.60
C TYR A 68 3.14 19.59 3.47
N ARG A 69 3.68 20.33 4.45
CA ARG A 69 5.11 20.69 4.54
C ARG A 69 6.01 19.44 4.52
N THR A 70 5.68 18.42 5.32
CA THR A 70 6.40 17.14 5.33
C THR A 70 6.27 16.37 4.02
N LEU A 71 5.11 16.42 3.37
CA LEU A 71 4.86 15.75 2.09
C LEU A 71 5.75 16.33 0.98
N ILE A 72 5.82 17.66 0.87
CA ILE A 72 6.65 18.32 -0.15
C ILE A 72 8.14 18.32 0.20
N GLY A 73 8.51 17.85 1.40
CA GLY A 73 9.89 17.70 1.84
C GLY A 73 10.59 19.01 2.18
N GLU A 74 9.80 20.06 2.43
CA GLU A 74 10.28 21.26 3.12
C GLU A 74 10.46 20.88 4.60
N LYS A 75 11.70 20.97 5.10
CA LYS A 75 12.01 20.79 6.52
C LYS A 75 11.94 22.12 7.23
#